data_AF-A0A969SWZ7-F1
#
_entry.id   AF-A0A969SWZ7-F1
#
_cell.length_a   1.000
_cell.length_b   1.000
_cell.length_c   1.000
_cell.angle_alpha   90.00
_cell.angle_beta   90.00
_cell.angle_gamma   90.00
#
_symmetry.space_group_name_H-M   'P 1'
#
loop_
_entity.id
_entity.type
_entity.pdbx_description
1 polymer ?
#
loop_
_entity_poly.entity_id
_entity_poly.type
_entity_poly.pdbx_seq_one_letter_code
_entity_poly.pdbx_strand_id
1 'polypeptide(L)'
;MNAAMGDAGILAWDQKYIHDLWRPVVGIREDDPSLGPAGMGNSSSNTLSEDSDPSWLPLGAPKTNSRTMEKNFTPPFPAYPSGHATFGAAALHITRLFYGVTSRSNDDLFDNLTFVSDEFNGISRDNKGAIRPRHDRSFPGGLWQMIVENGISRVLLGVHWVFDSFAVDRSDNPDLSRNVGGVPLGITIAEDIFNNGLNMSNVGPRL
;
A
#
# COMPACT_ATOMS: atom_id res chain seq x y z
N MET A 1 14.58 12.43 -3.74
CA MET A 1 13.95 11.26 -3.09
C MET A 1 13.30 11.60 -1.75
N ASN A 2 14.06 11.91 -0.69
CA ASN A 2 13.50 12.07 0.67
C ASN A 2 12.43 13.18 0.78
N ALA A 3 12.57 14.30 0.07
CA ALA A 3 11.54 15.32 0.02
C ALA A 3 10.21 14.79 -0.54
N ALA A 4 10.25 14.04 -1.64
CA ALA A 4 9.06 13.39 -2.22
C ALA A 4 8.43 12.36 -1.26
N MET A 5 9.24 11.63 -0.49
CA MET A 5 8.71 10.75 0.56
C MET A 5 8.09 11.54 1.72
N GLY A 6 8.68 12.68 2.09
CA GLY A 6 8.13 13.57 3.12
C GLY A 6 6.72 14.04 2.75
N ASP A 7 6.56 14.58 1.54
CA ASP A 7 5.26 15.05 1.05
C ASP A 7 4.28 13.91 0.81
N ALA A 8 4.75 12.74 0.36
CA ALA A 8 3.95 11.52 0.28
C ALA A 8 3.37 11.11 1.65
N GLY A 9 4.15 11.25 2.73
CA GLY A 9 3.68 10.98 4.08
C GLY A 9 2.58 11.95 4.52
N ILE A 10 2.81 13.26 4.32
CA ILE A 10 1.85 14.31 4.67
C ILE A 10 0.53 14.10 3.93
N LEU A 11 0.58 13.98 2.60
CA LEU A 11 -0.61 13.90 1.77
C LEU A 11 -1.33 12.55 1.93
N ALA A 12 -0.61 11.44 2.08
CA ALA A 12 -1.27 10.16 2.35
C ALA A 12 -2.00 10.17 3.70
N TRP A 13 -1.43 10.77 4.75
CA TRP A 13 -2.09 10.85 6.05
C TRP A 13 -3.26 11.82 6.08
N ASP A 14 -3.15 12.96 5.40
CA ASP A 14 -4.27 13.89 5.18
C ASP A 14 -5.47 13.16 4.57
N GLN A 15 -5.25 12.45 3.47
CA GLN A 15 -6.30 11.69 2.79
C GLN A 15 -6.86 10.53 3.65
N LYS A 16 -6.00 9.86 4.45
CA LYS A 16 -6.46 8.83 5.40
C LYS A 16 -7.52 9.33 6.36
N TYR A 17 -7.32 10.49 6.96
CA TYR A 17 -8.25 11.02 7.95
C TYR A 17 -9.40 11.82 7.34
N ILE A 18 -9.28 12.28 6.09
CA ILE A 18 -10.42 12.82 5.34
C ILE A 18 -11.42 11.72 4.99
N HIS A 19 -10.94 10.56 4.56
CA HIS A 19 -11.82 9.46 4.12
C HIS A 19 -12.23 8.53 5.26
N ASP A 20 -11.42 8.42 6.31
CA ASP A 20 -11.64 7.56 7.48
C ASP A 20 -12.09 6.13 7.13
N LEU A 21 -11.52 5.58 6.05
CA LEU A 21 -11.97 4.33 5.48
C LEU A 21 -11.51 3.13 6.32
N TRP A 22 -12.43 2.20 6.59
CA TRP A 22 -12.18 0.95 7.29
C TRP A 22 -11.16 0.02 6.60
N ARG A 23 -10.53 -0.83 7.41
CA ARG A 23 -9.57 -1.86 6.95
C ARG A 23 -10.30 -3.11 6.44
N PRO A 24 -9.68 -3.92 5.57
CA PRO A 24 -10.30 -5.16 5.07
C PRO A 24 -10.83 -6.09 6.15
N VAL A 25 -10.10 -6.25 7.26
CA VAL A 25 -10.55 -7.10 8.37
C VAL A 25 -11.84 -6.62 9.02
N VAL A 26 -12.10 -5.31 9.06
CA VAL A 26 -13.36 -4.76 9.57
C VAL A 26 -14.41 -4.89 8.48
N GLY A 27 -14.12 -4.43 7.26
CA GLY A 27 -15.05 -4.47 6.15
C GLY A 27 -15.60 -5.87 5.85
N ILE A 28 -14.74 -6.88 5.71
CA ILE A 28 -15.18 -8.26 5.40
C ILE A 28 -15.99 -8.87 6.55
N ARG A 29 -15.66 -8.54 7.80
CA ARG A 29 -16.35 -9.11 8.96
C ARG A 29 -17.67 -8.43 9.26
N GLU A 30 -17.79 -7.15 8.91
CA GLU A 30 -18.92 -6.29 9.23
C GLU A 30 -19.72 -5.86 7.99
N ASP A 31 -19.48 -6.49 6.84
CA ASP A 31 -20.18 -6.18 5.57
C ASP A 31 -21.68 -6.47 5.67
N ASP A 32 -22.05 -7.52 6.40
CA ASP A 32 -23.46 -7.86 6.59
C ASP A 32 -24.19 -6.76 7.40
N PRO A 33 -25.37 -6.28 6.96
CA PRO A 33 -26.12 -5.22 7.65
C PRO A 33 -26.56 -5.57 9.08
N SER A 34 -26.55 -6.85 9.45
CA SER A 34 -26.78 -7.32 10.82
C SER A 34 -25.58 -7.15 11.74
N LEU A 35 -24.39 -6.98 11.16
CA LEU A 35 -23.12 -6.80 11.83
C LEU A 35 -22.69 -5.32 11.77
N GLY A 36 -21.67 -4.98 12.54
CA GLY A 36 -21.10 -3.62 12.58
C GLY A 36 -21.71 -2.67 13.61
N PRO A 37 -21.16 -1.45 13.72
CA PRO A 37 -21.39 -0.54 14.85
C PRO A 37 -22.80 0.06 14.89
N ALA A 38 -23.56 0.02 13.78
CA ALA A 38 -24.95 0.44 13.77
C ALA A 38 -25.85 -0.50 14.59
N GLY A 39 -25.41 -1.74 14.85
CA GLY A 39 -26.08 -2.69 15.73
C GLY A 39 -27.52 -3.01 15.34
N MET A 40 -27.91 -2.71 14.10
CA MET A 40 -29.32 -2.77 13.72
C MET A 40 -29.81 -4.21 13.63
N GLY A 41 -28.93 -5.18 13.34
CA GLY A 41 -29.30 -6.59 13.24
C GLY A 41 -30.26 -6.83 12.07
N ASN A 42 -30.06 -7.89 11.29
CA ASN A 42 -31.14 -8.36 10.45
C ASN A 42 -32.08 -9.15 11.36
N SER A 43 -33.12 -8.49 11.89
CA SER A 43 -34.12 -9.12 12.76
C SER A 43 -34.98 -10.16 12.02
N SER A 44 -34.77 -10.32 10.72
CA SER A 44 -35.62 -11.08 9.80
C SER A 44 -34.92 -12.26 9.11
N SER A 45 -33.60 -12.42 9.24
CA SER A 45 -32.88 -13.59 8.72
C SER A 45 -31.73 -14.03 9.63
N ASN A 46 -31.67 -15.33 9.92
CA ASN A 46 -30.53 -15.98 10.60
C ASN A 46 -29.37 -16.30 9.63
N THR A 47 -29.36 -15.72 8.44
CA THR A 47 -28.32 -15.93 7.43
C THR A 47 -27.52 -14.65 7.25
N LEU A 48 -26.20 -14.77 7.37
CA LEU A 48 -25.27 -13.71 6.99
C LEU A 48 -25.18 -13.59 5.46
N SER A 49 -24.82 -12.41 4.98
CA SER A 49 -24.45 -12.11 3.61
C SER A 49 -23.35 -13.05 3.14
N GLU A 50 -23.45 -13.54 1.91
CA GLU A 50 -22.42 -14.36 1.27
C GLU A 50 -21.11 -13.60 1.03
N ASP A 51 -21.18 -12.27 1.02
CA ASP A 51 -20.02 -11.37 0.90
C ASP A 51 -19.31 -11.11 2.25
N SER A 52 -19.90 -11.57 3.36
CA SER A 52 -19.35 -11.41 4.70
C SER A 52 -18.70 -12.69 5.24
N ASP A 53 -17.59 -12.54 5.94
CA ASP A 53 -16.98 -13.62 6.73
C ASP A 53 -16.53 -13.08 8.10
N PRO A 54 -17.36 -13.25 9.16
CA PRO A 54 -17.04 -12.77 10.51
C PRO A 54 -15.77 -13.39 11.11
N SER A 55 -15.34 -14.53 10.58
CA SER A 55 -14.16 -15.27 11.05
C SER A 55 -12.90 -14.95 10.27
N TRP A 56 -13.01 -14.22 9.15
CA TRP A 56 -11.89 -13.92 8.25
C TRP A 56 -10.71 -13.28 8.98
N LEU A 57 -9.50 -13.69 8.65
CA LEU A 57 -8.28 -13.11 9.21
C LEU A 57 -7.29 -12.76 8.08
N PRO A 58 -6.70 -11.55 8.10
CA PRO A 58 -5.65 -11.22 7.15
C PRO A 58 -4.37 -11.99 7.48
N LEU A 59 -3.49 -12.15 6.49
CA LEU A 59 -2.10 -12.54 6.75
C LEU A 59 -1.44 -11.53 7.72
N GLY A 60 -1.79 -10.25 7.57
CA GLY A 60 -1.46 -9.16 8.48
C GLY A 60 -0.07 -8.58 8.25
N ALA A 61 0.15 -7.38 8.77
CA ALA A 61 1.47 -6.76 8.79
C ALA A 61 2.42 -7.59 9.68
N PRO A 62 3.58 -8.01 9.16
CA PRO A 62 4.44 -8.96 9.85
C PRO A 62 5.06 -8.35 11.11
N LYS A 63 5.00 -9.07 12.23
CA LYS A 63 5.77 -8.77 13.45
C LYS A 63 7.14 -9.46 13.41
N THR A 64 7.96 -9.03 12.46
CA THR A 64 9.30 -9.56 12.20
C THR A 64 10.21 -9.38 13.41
N ASN A 65 11.00 -10.41 13.72
CA ASN A 65 11.93 -10.43 14.87
C ASN A 65 11.24 -10.14 16.22
N SER A 66 9.94 -10.48 16.33
CA SER A 66 9.18 -10.35 17.57
C SER A 66 9.83 -11.15 18.70
N ARG A 67 10.15 -10.48 19.81
CA ARG A 67 10.75 -11.12 21.01
C ARG A 67 9.71 -11.81 21.88
N THR A 68 8.44 -11.44 21.74
CA THR A 68 7.32 -11.90 22.56
C THR A 68 6.31 -12.72 21.76
N MET A 69 6.68 -13.13 20.54
CA MET A 69 5.85 -13.94 19.63
C MET A 69 4.46 -13.33 19.34
N GLU A 70 4.38 -12.00 19.32
CA GLU A 70 3.13 -11.27 19.01
C GLU A 70 2.54 -11.67 17.66
N LYS A 71 1.21 -11.68 17.54
CA LYS A 71 0.54 -11.91 16.26
C LYS A 71 0.83 -10.76 15.27
N ASN A 72 0.78 -11.08 13.98
CA ASN A 72 0.70 -10.05 12.94
C ASN A 72 -0.50 -9.14 13.19
N PHE A 73 -0.44 -7.91 12.68
CA PHE A 73 -1.37 -6.85 13.06
C PHE A 73 -1.93 -6.11 11.86
N THR A 74 -3.01 -5.38 12.10
CA THR A 74 -3.54 -4.39 11.16
C THR A 74 -3.07 -3.01 11.64
N PRO A 75 -2.40 -2.19 10.81
CA PRO A 75 -1.91 -0.90 11.25
C PRO A 75 -3.04 0.02 11.75
N PRO A 76 -2.83 0.75 12.87
CA PRO A 76 -3.89 1.45 13.61
C PRO A 76 -4.19 2.84 13.01
N PHE A 77 -4.52 2.88 11.73
CA PHE A 77 -4.91 4.09 11.00
C PHE A 77 -5.78 3.71 9.78
N PRO A 78 -6.57 4.65 9.24
CA PRO A 78 -7.48 4.38 8.12
C PRO A 78 -6.79 3.78 6.89
N ALA A 79 -7.56 3.07 6.08
CA ALA A 79 -7.08 2.29 4.95
C ALA A 79 -6.70 3.18 3.75
N TYR A 80 -7.60 4.04 3.27
CA TYR A 80 -7.41 4.74 2.00
C TYR A 80 -6.72 6.10 2.16
N PRO A 81 -5.68 6.42 1.38
CA PRO A 81 -4.95 5.55 0.46
C PRO A 81 -3.87 4.73 1.20
N SER A 82 -3.29 3.74 0.53
CA SER A 82 -2.16 2.96 1.05
C SER A 82 -0.91 3.84 1.17
N GLY A 83 -0.39 3.95 2.40
CA GLY A 83 0.85 4.70 2.66
C GLY A 83 2.05 4.08 1.94
N HIS A 84 2.17 2.74 1.96
CA HIS A 84 3.24 2.04 1.23
C HIS A 84 3.17 2.33 -0.27
N ALA A 85 1.98 2.27 -0.86
CA ALA A 85 1.78 2.58 -2.28
C ALA A 85 2.24 4.01 -2.60
N THR A 86 1.85 4.98 -1.76
CA THR A 86 2.23 6.39 -1.93
C THR A 86 3.72 6.63 -1.76
N PHE A 87 4.34 6.12 -0.70
CA PHE A 87 5.78 6.25 -0.47
C PHE A 87 6.61 5.59 -1.56
N GLY A 88 6.27 4.35 -1.93
CA GLY A 88 7.00 3.61 -2.95
C GLY A 88 6.90 4.27 -4.32
N ALA A 89 5.69 4.71 -4.71
CA ALA A 89 5.49 5.45 -5.94
C ALA A 89 6.28 6.76 -5.95
N ALA A 90 6.22 7.57 -4.87
CA ALA A 90 6.95 8.83 -4.80
C ALA A 90 8.47 8.63 -4.84
N ALA A 91 9.00 7.67 -4.06
CA ALA A 91 10.44 7.41 -3.97
C ALA A 91 11.02 6.84 -5.27
N LEU A 92 10.31 5.90 -5.90
CA LEU A 92 10.80 5.26 -7.11
C LEU A 92 10.54 6.14 -8.33
N HIS A 93 9.42 6.87 -8.40
CA HIS A 93 9.14 7.74 -9.55
C HIS A 93 10.03 8.99 -9.57
N ILE A 94 10.33 9.60 -8.44
CA ILE A 94 11.34 10.69 -8.42
C ILE A 94 12.72 10.19 -8.83
N THR A 95 13.04 8.92 -8.56
CA THR A 95 14.28 8.29 -9.01
C THR A 95 14.26 8.06 -10.53
N ARG A 96 13.13 7.61 -11.09
CA ARG A 96 12.95 7.51 -12.56
C ARG A 96 13.16 8.86 -13.23
N LEU A 97 12.52 9.92 -12.73
CA LEU A 97 12.64 11.28 -13.26
C LEU A 97 14.09 11.79 -13.20
N PHE A 98 14.81 11.51 -12.11
CA PHE A 98 16.24 11.83 -11.98
C PHE A 98 17.10 11.19 -13.07
N TYR A 99 16.78 9.95 -13.48
CA TYR A 99 17.46 9.25 -14.59
C TYR A 99 16.86 9.54 -15.97
N GLY A 100 15.96 10.51 -16.09
CA GLY A 100 15.37 10.93 -17.38
C GLY A 100 14.22 10.04 -17.88
N VAL A 101 13.71 9.13 -17.04
CA VAL A 101 12.55 8.29 -17.38
C VAL A 101 11.26 8.99 -16.95
N THR A 102 10.55 9.56 -17.92
CA THR A 102 9.29 10.31 -17.70
C THR A 102 8.04 9.52 -18.05
N SER A 103 8.17 8.41 -18.77
CA SER A 103 7.04 7.54 -19.09
C SER A 103 6.47 6.90 -17.83
N ARG A 104 5.16 6.63 -17.85
CA ARG A 104 4.45 5.87 -16.81
C ARG A 104 4.26 4.41 -17.27
N SER A 105 5.37 3.73 -17.53
CA SER A 105 5.44 2.36 -18.05
C SER A 105 6.71 1.66 -17.57
N ASN A 106 6.85 0.36 -17.86
CA ASN A 106 8.09 -0.36 -17.63
C ASN A 106 9.31 0.39 -18.20
N ASP A 107 10.43 0.20 -17.53
CA ASP A 107 11.75 0.76 -17.82
C ASP A 107 12.82 -0.31 -17.58
N ASP A 108 14.06 0.02 -17.91
CA ASP A 108 15.24 -0.83 -17.74
C ASP A 108 16.18 -0.34 -16.63
N LEU A 109 15.74 0.63 -15.81
CA LEU A 109 16.55 1.06 -14.67
C LEU A 109 16.68 -0.13 -13.71
N PHE A 110 17.93 -0.38 -13.33
CA PHE A 110 18.30 -1.49 -12.45
C PHE A 110 18.12 -2.88 -13.08
N ASP A 111 18.07 -2.99 -14.41
CA ASP A 111 18.20 -4.28 -15.08
C ASP A 111 19.49 -5.00 -14.65
N ASN A 112 19.43 -6.33 -14.54
CA ASN A 112 20.48 -7.20 -14.02
C ASN A 112 20.94 -6.94 -12.57
N LEU A 113 20.21 -6.14 -11.79
CA LEU A 113 20.43 -6.04 -10.35
C LEU A 113 19.57 -7.05 -9.57
N THR A 114 20.14 -7.54 -8.47
CA THR A 114 19.47 -8.44 -7.53
C THR A 114 19.18 -7.70 -6.23
N PHE A 115 17.96 -7.83 -5.74
CA PHE A 115 17.46 -7.22 -4.51
C PHE A 115 17.05 -8.31 -3.52
N VAL A 116 17.35 -8.06 -2.25
CA VAL A 116 16.92 -8.91 -1.14
C VAL A 116 16.26 -8.01 -0.10
N SER A 117 15.01 -8.29 0.24
CA SER A 117 14.33 -7.61 1.35
C SER A 117 14.81 -8.16 2.68
N ASP A 118 14.96 -7.32 3.69
CA ASP A 118 15.22 -7.78 5.05
C ASP A 118 14.11 -8.65 5.64
N GLU A 119 12.90 -8.60 5.07
CA GLU A 119 11.83 -9.54 5.41
C GLU A 119 12.09 -10.96 4.88
N PHE A 120 12.95 -11.13 3.88
CA PHE A 120 13.25 -12.40 3.22
C PHE A 120 14.74 -12.51 2.90
N ASN A 121 15.60 -12.36 3.92
CA ASN A 121 17.05 -12.35 3.77
C ASN A 121 17.75 -13.63 4.27
N GLY A 122 17.00 -14.63 4.75
CA GLY A 122 17.59 -15.84 5.35
C GLY A 122 18.11 -15.65 6.79
N ILE A 123 17.87 -14.48 7.40
CA ILE A 123 18.34 -14.11 8.74
C ILE A 123 17.14 -13.74 9.63
N SER A 124 16.28 -12.84 9.16
CA SER A 124 15.10 -12.37 9.88
C SER A 124 14.17 -13.53 10.20
N ARG A 125 13.54 -13.44 11.36
CA ARG A 125 12.60 -14.45 11.85
C ARG A 125 11.17 -13.94 11.81
N ASP A 126 10.25 -14.84 11.51
CA ASP A 126 8.84 -14.56 11.64
C ASP A 126 8.44 -14.36 13.10
N ASN A 127 7.16 -14.06 13.31
CA ASN A 127 6.62 -13.80 14.63
C ASN A 127 6.49 -15.06 15.51
N LYS A 128 6.89 -16.23 15.01
CA LYS A 128 6.98 -17.50 15.73
C LYS A 128 8.43 -17.98 15.90
N GLY A 129 9.41 -17.20 15.43
CA GLY A 129 10.83 -17.51 15.53
C GLY A 129 11.41 -18.33 14.38
N ALA A 130 10.61 -18.68 13.36
CA ALA A 130 11.10 -19.40 12.17
C ALA A 130 11.89 -18.45 11.27
N ILE A 131 13.05 -18.89 10.77
CA ILE A 131 13.87 -18.09 9.84
C ILE A 131 13.09 -17.94 8.53
N ARG A 132 12.95 -16.71 8.04
CA ARG A 132 12.34 -16.45 6.75
C ARG A 132 13.32 -16.76 5.62
N PRO A 133 12.86 -17.44 4.56
CA PRO A 133 13.74 -17.84 3.47
C PRO A 133 14.36 -16.62 2.80
N ARG A 134 15.58 -16.77 2.29
CA ARG A 134 16.19 -15.77 1.43
C ARG A 134 15.50 -15.79 0.08
N HIS A 135 15.00 -14.63 -0.36
CA HIS A 135 14.35 -14.47 -1.65
C HIS A 135 15.08 -13.42 -2.48
N ASP A 136 15.91 -13.88 -3.41
CA ASP A 136 16.63 -13.03 -4.36
C ASP A 136 15.66 -12.61 -5.48
N ARG A 137 15.50 -11.31 -5.69
CA ARG A 137 14.57 -10.73 -6.68
C ARG A 137 15.33 -9.96 -7.75
N SER A 138 14.93 -10.11 -9.00
CA SER A 138 15.18 -9.15 -10.08
C SER A 138 13.87 -8.53 -10.55
N PHE A 139 13.96 -7.34 -11.16
CA PHE A 139 12.80 -6.58 -11.66
C PHE A 139 13.03 -6.22 -13.14
N PRO A 140 12.72 -7.12 -14.09
CA PRO A 140 12.92 -6.87 -15.52
C PRO A 140 12.04 -5.74 -16.08
N GLY A 141 10.96 -5.35 -15.39
CA GLY A 141 10.18 -4.15 -15.70
C GLY A 141 10.67 -2.90 -14.97
N GLY A 142 11.88 -2.95 -14.42
CA GLY A 142 12.57 -1.83 -13.78
C GLY A 142 11.86 -1.28 -12.55
N LEU A 143 12.05 0.02 -12.33
CA LEU A 143 11.43 0.71 -11.20
C LEU A 143 9.91 0.76 -11.31
N TRP A 144 9.33 0.69 -12.52
CA TRP A 144 7.87 0.63 -12.69
C TRP A 144 7.28 -0.62 -12.04
N GLN A 145 7.90 -1.78 -12.31
CA GLN A 145 7.47 -3.05 -11.74
C GLN A 145 7.55 -2.99 -10.21
N MET A 146 8.62 -2.41 -9.66
CA MET A 146 8.78 -2.24 -8.22
C MET A 146 7.67 -1.36 -7.61
N ILE A 147 7.24 -0.28 -8.29
CA ILE A 147 6.12 0.57 -7.84
C ILE A 147 4.82 -0.24 -7.74
N VAL A 148 4.50 -0.98 -8.81
CA VAL A 148 3.27 -1.77 -8.91
C VAL A 148 3.26 -2.89 -7.88
N GLU A 149 4.35 -3.67 -7.78
CA GLU A 149 4.46 -4.76 -6.80
C GLU A 149 4.42 -4.26 -5.36
N ASN A 150 5.06 -3.12 -5.06
CA ASN A 150 4.97 -2.51 -3.74
C ASN A 150 3.51 -2.12 -3.40
N GLY A 151 2.76 -1.58 -4.37
CA GLY A 151 1.33 -1.30 -4.20
C GLY A 151 0.51 -2.56 -3.93
N ILE A 152 0.68 -3.62 -4.72
CA ILE A 152 -0.05 -4.90 -4.60
C ILE A 152 0.26 -5.61 -3.30
N SER A 153 1.51 -5.51 -2.81
CA SER A 153 1.98 -6.27 -1.66
C SER A 153 1.10 -6.09 -0.40
N ARG A 154 0.40 -4.95 -0.26
CA ARG A 154 -0.48 -4.68 0.87
C ARG A 154 -1.85 -5.37 0.76
N VAL A 155 -2.30 -5.61 -0.47
CA VAL A 155 -3.50 -6.41 -0.77
C VAL A 155 -3.21 -7.87 -0.41
N LEU A 156 -2.04 -8.38 -0.79
CA LEU A 156 -1.61 -9.75 -0.46
C LEU A 156 -1.46 -9.99 1.06
N LEU A 157 -1.10 -8.95 1.83
CA LEU A 157 -1.10 -9.02 3.29
C LEU A 157 -2.51 -8.93 3.90
N GLY A 158 -3.55 -8.62 3.12
CA GLY A 158 -4.92 -8.42 3.61
C GLY A 158 -5.10 -7.16 4.46
N VAL A 159 -4.21 -6.17 4.37
CA VAL A 159 -4.27 -4.95 5.19
C VAL A 159 -4.80 -3.73 4.44
N HIS A 160 -4.92 -3.81 3.11
CA HIS A 160 -5.43 -2.75 2.24
C HIS A 160 -6.37 -3.33 1.17
N TRP A 161 -7.36 -2.54 0.76
CA TRP A 161 -8.16 -2.80 -0.43
C TRP A 161 -7.32 -2.55 -1.68
N VAL A 162 -7.68 -3.16 -2.83
CA VAL A 162 -6.93 -2.93 -4.08
C VAL A 162 -6.93 -1.44 -4.48
N PHE A 163 -8.07 -0.77 -4.32
CA PHE A 163 -8.23 0.64 -4.63
C PHE A 163 -7.45 1.57 -3.68
N ASP A 164 -7.01 1.09 -2.50
CA ASP A 164 -6.09 1.86 -1.66
C ASP A 164 -4.74 2.06 -2.36
N SER A 165 -4.36 1.15 -3.27
CA SER A 165 -3.14 1.23 -4.05
C SER A 165 -3.39 1.88 -5.42
N PHE A 166 -4.37 1.39 -6.18
CA PHE A 166 -4.72 1.91 -7.50
C PHE A 166 -6.10 1.39 -7.97
N ALA A 167 -6.69 2.03 -8.97
CA ALA A 167 -7.83 1.44 -9.68
C ALA A 167 -7.42 0.19 -10.46
N VAL A 168 -8.39 -0.68 -10.78
CA VAL A 168 -8.21 -1.80 -11.70
C VAL A 168 -9.09 -1.64 -12.94
N ASP A 169 -8.66 -2.24 -14.05
CA ASP A 169 -9.45 -2.34 -15.27
C ASP A 169 -10.47 -3.50 -15.21
N ARG A 170 -11.17 -3.77 -16.33
CA ARG A 170 -12.17 -4.85 -16.40
C ARG A 170 -11.57 -6.26 -16.35
N SER A 171 -10.26 -6.38 -16.39
CA SER A 171 -9.50 -7.62 -16.34
C SER A 171 -8.67 -7.72 -15.06
N ASP A 172 -9.00 -6.92 -14.05
CA ASP A 172 -8.33 -6.85 -12.74
C ASP A 172 -6.85 -6.43 -12.82
N ASN A 173 -6.41 -5.83 -13.95
CA ASN A 173 -5.07 -5.30 -14.06
C ASN A 173 -4.99 -3.89 -13.44
N PRO A 174 -3.83 -3.50 -12.87
CA PRO A 174 -3.61 -2.15 -12.37
C PRO A 174 -3.85 -1.07 -13.45
N ASP A 175 -4.76 -0.13 -13.16
CA ASP A 175 -5.02 1.07 -13.97
C ASP A 175 -4.52 2.31 -13.23
N LEU A 176 -3.29 2.69 -13.55
CA LEU A 176 -2.60 3.86 -12.97
C LEU A 176 -2.96 5.19 -13.67
N SER A 177 -3.81 5.15 -14.70
CA SER A 177 -4.28 6.37 -15.38
C SER A 177 -5.37 7.09 -14.58
N ARG A 178 -6.05 6.36 -13.70
CA ARG A 178 -7.11 6.90 -12.84
C ARG A 178 -6.51 7.44 -11.55
N ASN A 179 -7.01 8.59 -11.11
CA ASN A 179 -6.58 9.22 -9.86
C ASN A 179 -7.21 8.57 -8.62
N VAL A 180 -6.93 7.28 -8.40
CA VAL A 180 -7.45 6.48 -7.29
C VAL A 180 -6.28 5.76 -6.62
N GLY A 181 -6.21 5.82 -5.29
CA GLY A 181 -5.21 5.11 -4.50
C GLY A 181 -3.85 5.81 -4.38
N GLY A 182 -2.96 5.16 -3.65
CA GLY A 182 -1.66 5.73 -3.28
C GLY A 182 -0.64 5.79 -4.42
N VAL A 183 -0.69 4.89 -5.40
CA VAL A 183 0.31 4.90 -6.50
C VAL A 183 0.18 6.15 -7.37
N PRO A 184 -1.01 6.51 -7.90
CA PRO A 184 -1.17 7.76 -8.66
C PRO A 184 -0.85 9.01 -7.83
N LEU A 185 -1.19 9.02 -6.55
CA LEU A 185 -0.85 10.11 -5.62
C LEU A 185 0.67 10.28 -5.51
N GLY A 186 1.41 9.20 -5.23
CA GLY A 186 2.87 9.26 -5.09
C GLY A 186 3.59 9.65 -6.38
N ILE A 187 3.11 9.17 -7.54
CA ILE A 187 3.62 9.58 -8.86
C ILE A 187 3.45 11.09 -9.05
N THR A 188 2.25 11.61 -8.77
CA THR A 188 1.93 13.04 -8.96
C THR A 188 2.79 13.92 -8.05
N ILE A 189 3.01 13.51 -6.79
CA ILE A 189 3.91 14.21 -5.84
C ILE A 189 5.34 14.27 -6.38
N ALA A 190 5.85 13.13 -6.89
CA ALA A 190 7.19 13.08 -7.46
C ALA A 190 7.34 14.00 -8.68
N GLU A 191 6.35 14.00 -9.58
CA GLU A 191 6.34 14.86 -10.76
C GLU A 191 6.27 16.34 -10.38
N ASP A 192 5.41 16.71 -9.43
CA ASP A 192 5.27 18.10 -8.97
C ASP A 192 6.59 18.63 -8.37
N ILE A 193 7.20 17.87 -7.47
CA ILE A 193 8.48 18.26 -6.86
C ILE A 193 9.61 18.36 -7.89
N PHE A 194 9.67 17.41 -8.82
CA PHE A 194 10.69 17.40 -9.87
C PHE A 194 10.55 18.59 -10.81
N ASN A 195 9.34 18.83 -11.31
CA ASN A 195 9.04 19.90 -12.26
C ASN A 195 9.22 21.29 -11.64
N ASN A 196 8.98 21.41 -10.33
CA ASN A 196 9.24 22.64 -9.58
C ASN A 196 10.69 22.79 -9.12
N GLY A 197 11.61 21.89 -9.50
CA GLY A 197 13.03 22.01 -9.18
C GLY A 197 13.34 21.92 -7.68
N LEU A 198 12.56 21.16 -6.92
CA LEU A 198 12.68 21.02 -5.46
C LEU A 198 12.58 22.37 -4.72
N ASN A 199 11.76 23.30 -5.23
CA ASN A 199 11.48 24.56 -4.55
C ASN A 199 10.53 24.36 -3.36
N MET A 200 10.59 25.30 -2.42
CA MET A 200 9.72 25.32 -1.24
C MET A 200 8.25 25.53 -1.65
N SER A 201 7.34 24.82 -0.99
CA SER A 201 5.90 25.03 -1.17
C SER A 201 5.50 26.46 -0.77
N ASN A 202 4.65 27.08 -1.59
CA ASN A 202 4.01 28.37 -1.29
C ASN A 202 2.73 28.22 -0.47
N VAL A 203 2.33 26.99 -0.16
CA VAL A 203 1.15 26.66 0.64
C VAL A 203 1.62 26.11 1.98
N GLY A 204 1.19 26.75 3.07
CA GLY A 204 1.50 26.31 4.42
C GLY A 204 0.80 24.99 4.81
N PRO A 205 1.16 24.40 5.96
CA PRO A 205 0.48 23.21 6.48
C PRO A 205 -1.02 23.50 6.66
N ARG A 206 -1.87 22.60 6.18
CA ARG A 206 -3.31 22.65 6.45
C ARG A 206 -3.51 22.26 7.91
N LEU A 207 -4.07 23.17 8.72
CA LEU A 207 -4.42 22.98 10.13
C LEU A 207 -5.79 22.34 10.28
#